data_AF-J9CSN4-F1
#
_entry.id   AF-J9CSN4-F1
#
_cell.length_a   1.000
_cell.length_b   1.000
_cell.length_c   1.000
_cell.angle_alpha   90.00
_cell.angle_beta   90.00
_cell.angle_gamma   90.00
#
_symmetry.space_group_name_H-M   'P 1'
#
loop_
_entity.id
_entity.type
_entity.pdbx_description
1 polymer ?
#
loop_
_entity_poly.entity_id
_entity_poly.type
_entity_poly.pdbx_seq_one_letter_code
_entity_poly.pdbx_strand_id
1 'polypeptide(L)' 'MAVKAGEKCCAVLVAAKAGDIPQKLIAAGADKVYVIEAAKYAEYNTDLYTDAICQLVEAYKPAA' A
#
# COMPACT_ATOMS: atom_id res chain seq x y z
N MET A 1 0.70 7.38 -15.08
CA MET A 1 -0.63 7.90 -15.51
C MET A 1 -1.59 7.90 -14.32
N ALA A 2 -1.41 8.83 -13.36
CA ALA A 2 -2.36 9.08 -12.26
C ALA A 2 -2.97 10.51 -12.32
N VAL A 3 -2.58 11.30 -13.33
CA VAL A 3 -2.97 12.71 -13.48
C VAL A 3 -4.25 12.88 -14.31
N LYS A 4 -4.75 11.80 -14.94
CA LYS A 4 -5.91 11.86 -15.85
C LYS A 4 -7.26 11.59 -15.18
N ALA A 5 -7.27 10.99 -14.00
CA ALA A 5 -8.43 10.94 -13.13
C ALA A 5 -8.11 11.85 -11.95
N GLY A 6 -9.01 12.75 -11.52
CA GLY A 6 -8.81 13.64 -10.37
C GLY A 6 -8.78 12.91 -9.02
N GLU A 7 -8.13 11.75 -8.98
CA GLU A 7 -8.16 10.78 -7.90
C GLU A 7 -6.86 10.80 -7.09
N LYS A 8 -7.01 10.64 -5.78
CA LYS A 8 -5.91 10.69 -4.83
C LYS A 8 -5.00 9.48 -5.03
N CYS A 9 -3.74 9.71 -5.36
CA CYS A 9 -2.78 8.63 -5.60
C CYS A 9 -2.46 7.95 -4.26
N CYS A 10 -2.97 6.73 -4.06
CA CYS A 10 -2.74 5.94 -2.85
C CYS A 10 -1.63 4.92 -3.09
N ALA A 11 -0.65 4.84 -2.20
CA ALA A 11 0.36 3.78 -2.19
C ALA A 11 0.07 2.78 -1.07
N VAL A 12 0.33 1.50 -1.34
CA VAL A 12 0.18 0.42 -0.37
C VAL A 12 1.54 -0.23 -0.15
N LEU A 13 2.00 -0.23 1.10
CA LEU A 13 3.25 -0.84 1.51
C LEU A 13 2.96 -2.02 2.42
N VAL A 14 3.33 -3.22 1.99
CA VAL A 14 3.25 -4.45 2.78
C VAL A 14 4.68 -4.91 3.11
N ALA A 15 5.05 -4.86 4.39
CA ALA A 15 6.39 -5.21 4.84
C ALA A 15 6.37 -5.73 6.29
N ALA A 16 7.33 -6.55 6.68
CA ALA A 16 7.50 -6.87 8.11
C ALA A 16 7.95 -5.68 8.96
N LYS A 17 8.65 -4.73 8.34
CA LYS A 17 9.13 -3.50 8.96
C LYS A 17 9.14 -2.41 7.90
N ALA A 18 8.29 -1.40 8.06
CA ALA A 18 8.12 -0.34 7.07
C ALA A 18 9.26 0.68 7.10
N GLY A 19 9.83 0.95 8.27
CA GLY A 19 10.91 1.94 8.44
C GLY A 19 10.56 3.28 7.76
N ASP A 20 11.51 3.83 7.00
CA ASP A 20 11.36 5.08 6.25
C ASP A 20 10.73 4.94 4.85
N ILE A 21 10.31 3.73 4.46
CA ILE A 21 9.68 3.50 3.14
C ILE A 21 8.39 4.33 2.94
N PRO A 22 7.51 4.50 3.94
CA PRO A 22 6.31 5.33 3.80
C PRO A 22 6.65 6.79 3.48
N GLN A 23 7.68 7.34 4.14
CA GLN A 23 8.12 8.71 3.87
C GLN A 23 8.66 8.87 2.46
N LYS A 24 9.37 7.87 1.92
CA LYS A 24 9.80 7.88 0.50
C LYS A 24 8.61 7.85 -0.46
N LEU A 25 7.57 7.10 -0.15
CA LEU A 25 6.36 7.02 -0.98
C LEU A 25 5.59 8.35 -1.00
N ILE A 26 5.47 9.02 0.15
CA ILE A 26 4.90 10.37 0.24
C ILE A 26 5.76 11.37 -0.54
N ALA A 27 7.10 11.33 -0.36
CA ALA A 27 8.03 12.20 -1.08
C ALA A 27 8.02 11.97 -2.60
N ALA A 28 7.66 10.77 -3.06
CA ALA A 28 7.48 10.44 -4.47
C ALA A 28 6.15 10.95 -5.07
N GLY A 29 5.27 11.54 -4.25
CA GLY A 29 4.00 12.12 -4.69
C GLY A 29 2.76 11.28 -4.38
N ALA A 30 2.82 10.35 -3.42
CA ALA A 30 1.63 9.67 -2.92
C ALA A 30 0.85 10.56 -1.93
N ASP A 31 -0.43 10.80 -2.18
CA ASP A 31 -1.34 11.54 -1.29
C ASP A 31 -1.66 10.76 -0.01
N LYS A 32 -1.73 9.43 -0.11
CA LYS A 32 -1.98 8.53 1.02
C LYS A 32 -1.07 7.32 0.93
N VAL A 33 -0.50 6.91 2.05
CA VAL A 33 0.29 5.68 2.14
C VAL A 33 -0.32 4.79 3.20
N TYR A 34 -0.78 3.62 2.79
CA TYR A 34 -1.27 2.58 3.68
C TYR A 34 -0.13 1.61 3.97
N VAL A 35 0.21 1.47 5.25
CA VAL A 35 1.31 0.63 5.70
C VAL A 35 0.71 -0.56 6.42
N ILE A 36 0.93 -1.76 5.87
CA ILE A 36 0.61 -3.03 6.52
C ILE A 36 1.92 -3.60 7.03
N GLU A 37 2.15 -3.43 8.34
CA GLU A 37 3.26 -4.04 9.06
C GLU A 37 2.80 -5.28 9.81
N ALA A 38 3.36 -6.43 9.46
CA ALA A 38 3.21 -7.64 10.26
C ALA A 38 4.42 -8.56 10.09
N ALA A 39 4.87 -9.19 11.19
CA ALA A 39 6.01 -10.10 11.18
C ALA A 39 5.86 -11.27 10.18
N LYS A 40 4.61 -11.66 9.85
CA LYS A 40 4.30 -12.66 8.82
C LYS A 40 4.70 -12.25 7.40
N TYR A 41 4.93 -10.97 7.14
CA TYR A 41 5.43 -10.43 5.87
C TYR A 41 6.96 -10.34 5.81
N ALA A 42 7.66 -10.99 6.74
CA ALA A 42 9.14 -11.02 6.73
C ALA A 42 9.66 -11.89 5.59
N GLU A 43 8.92 -12.95 5.26
CA GLU A 43 9.16 -13.78 4.10
C GLU A 43 8.11 -13.49 3.03
N TYR A 44 8.56 -13.38 1.78
CA TYR A 44 7.67 -13.14 0.65
C TYR A 44 6.76 -14.36 0.47
N ASN A 45 5.48 -14.18 0.75
CA ASN A 45 4.47 -15.21 0.63
C ASN A 45 3.31 -14.68 -0.22
N THR A 46 3.17 -15.25 -1.41
CA THR A 46 2.20 -14.82 -2.42
C THR A 46 0.78 -14.77 -1.87
N ASP A 47 0.37 -15.75 -1.07
CA ASP A 47 -0.96 -15.81 -0.46
C ASP A 47 -1.18 -14.70 0.56
N LEU A 48 -0.20 -14.47 1.45
CA LEU A 48 -0.29 -13.42 2.47
C LEU A 48 -0.38 -12.02 1.84
N TYR A 49 0.40 -11.77 0.79
CA TYR A 49 0.38 -10.50 0.06
C TYR A 49 -0.95 -10.32 -0.68
N THR A 50 -1.47 -11.37 -1.31
CA THR A 50 -2.77 -11.34 -2.00
C THR A 50 -3.90 -11.03 -1.02
N ASP A 51 -3.91 -11.66 0.15
CA ASP A 51 -4.92 -11.43 1.20
C ASP A 51 -4.85 -9.99 1.74
N ALA A 52 -3.64 -9.49 2.03
CA ALA A 52 -3.45 -8.10 2.50
C ALA A 52 -3.96 -7.08 1.48
N ILE A 53 -3.65 -7.28 0.20
CA ILE A 53 -4.10 -6.40 -0.87
C ILE A 53 -5.63 -6.49 -1.03
N CYS A 54 -6.20 -7.70 -0.97
CA CYS A 54 -7.65 -7.90 -1.09
C CYS A 54 -8.40 -7.21 0.06
N GLN A 55 -7.98 -7.43 1.31
CA GLN A 55 -8.57 -6.76 2.47
C GLN A 55 -8.45 -5.23 2.37
N LEU A 56 -7.33 -4.73 1.86
CA LEU A 56 -7.12 -3.29 1.73
C LEU A 56 -7.99 -2.71 0.62
N VAL A 57 -8.16 -3.41 -0.50
CA VAL A 57 -9.09 -3.02 -1.57
C VAL A 57 -10.54 -3.06 -1.08
N GLU A 58 -10.93 -4.05 -0.28
CA GLU A 58 -12.27 -4.12 0.32
C GLU A 58 -12.50 -3.01 1.36
N ALA A 59 -11.50 -2.74 2.21
CA ALA A 59 -11.59 -1.75 3.28
C ALA A 59 -11.56 -0.32 2.76
N TYR A 60 -10.73 -0.04 1.75
CA TYR A 60 -10.54 1.32 1.23
C TYR A 60 -11.25 1.60 -0.08
N LYS A 61 -11.74 0.57 -0.81
CA LYS A 61 -12.40 0.67 -2.13
C LYS A 61 -11.79 1.81 -2.95
N PRO A 62 -10.49 1.73 -3.32
CA PRO A 62 -9.92 2.74 -4.21
C PRO A 62 -10.86 2.83 -5.42
N ALA A 63 -11.37 4.03 -5.67
CA ALA A 63 -12.44 4.21 -6.64
C ALA A 63 -12.01 3.64 -8.00
N ALA A 64 -12.97 2.98 -8.65
CA ALA A 64 -12.82 2.37 -9.97
C ALA A 64 -12.83 3.43 -11.07
#